data_AF-A0A2D4GEI3-F1
#
_entry.id   AF-A0A2D4GEI3-F1
#
_cell.length_a   1.000
_cell.length_b   1.000
_cell.length_c   1.000
_cell.angle_alpha   90.00
_cell.angle_beta   90.00
_cell.angle_gamma   90.00
#
_symmetry.space_group_name_H-M   'P 1'
#
loop_
_entity.id
_entity.type
_entity.pdbx_description
1 polymer ?
#
loop_
_entity_poly.entity_id
_entity_poly.type
_entity_poly.pdbx_seq_one_letter_code
_entity_poly.pdbx_strand_id
1 'polypeptide(L)'
;LLDPFLRPGHRLGLSQRVQRMKDTQACRKFKHLLLELPLLSVDDVTHVTIKGKLCPQTGMGKSMFILESQMEGAEPLTVVCSVEELALAHYKQQGFDQGIHGEGSTFTTLYGLLMWDILFMDGVPDVFRNSYQAFPLDLHTSSFYKNRQSAIEARLQSLHR
;
A
#
# COMPACT_ATOMS: atom_id res chain seq x y z
N LEU A 1 0.23 20.96 10.05
CA LEU A 1 1.01 20.62 8.83
C LEU A 1 2.52 20.67 9.07
N LEU A 2 3.00 21.56 9.96
CA LEU A 2 4.43 21.73 10.26
C LEU A 2 5.00 20.69 11.24
N ASP A 3 4.15 19.93 11.93
CA ASP A 3 4.60 18.88 12.84
C ASP A 3 5.38 17.79 12.08
N PRO A 4 6.66 17.54 12.44
CA PRO A 4 7.52 16.57 11.75
C PRO A 4 7.06 15.12 11.93
N PHE A 5 6.25 14.81 12.95
CA PHE A 5 5.75 13.46 13.21
C PHE A 5 4.46 13.13 12.43
N LEU A 6 3.90 14.11 11.68
CA LEU A 6 2.74 13.86 10.84
C LEU A 6 3.09 12.92 9.67
N ARG A 7 2.55 11.70 9.75
CA ARG A 7 2.62 10.71 8.68
C ARG A 7 1.98 11.23 7.37
N PRO A 8 2.46 10.79 6.20
CA PRO A 8 1.99 11.29 4.90
C PRO A 8 0.48 11.25 4.70
N GLY A 9 -0.19 10.15 5.07
CA GLY A 9 -1.65 10.02 4.92
C GLY A 9 -2.44 11.06 5.74
N HIS A 10 -2.05 11.31 6.99
CA HIS A 10 -2.67 12.36 7.80
C HIS A 10 -2.38 13.76 7.26
N ARG A 11 -1.16 13.99 6.77
CA ARG A 11 -0.77 15.26 6.13
C ARG A 11 -1.61 15.53 4.87
N LEU A 12 -1.85 14.51 4.05
CA LEU A 12 -2.75 14.59 2.89
C LEU A 12 -4.19 14.90 3.31
N GLY A 13 -4.74 14.16 4.27
CA GLY A 13 -6.11 14.39 4.75
C GLY A 13 -6.33 15.79 5.34
N LEU A 14 -5.32 16.32 6.06
CA LEU A 14 -5.32 17.71 6.52
C LEU A 14 -5.24 18.70 5.36
N SER A 15 -4.39 18.45 4.36
CA SER A 15 -4.25 19.30 3.18
C SER A 15 -5.56 19.40 2.40
N GLN A 16 -6.21 18.27 2.15
CA GLN A 16 -7.52 18.19 1.49
C GLN A 16 -8.63 18.88 2.31
N ARG A 17 -8.58 18.79 3.65
CA ARG A 17 -9.51 19.52 4.51
C ARG A 17 -9.30 21.03 4.39
N VAL A 18 -8.06 21.50 4.40
CA VAL A 18 -7.75 22.92 4.21
C VAL A 18 -8.26 23.41 2.86
N GLN A 19 -8.05 22.65 1.77
CA GLN A 19 -8.58 22.99 0.44
C GLN A 19 -10.09 23.16 0.48
N ARG A 20 -10.84 22.19 1.02
CA ARG A 20 -12.30 22.31 1.17
C ARG A 20 -12.73 23.52 2.01
N MET A 21 -12.00 23.82 3.08
CA MET A 21 -12.29 24.98 3.93
C MET A 21 -12.03 26.32 3.22
N LYS A 22 -11.00 26.42 2.36
CA LYS A 22 -10.71 27.65 1.60
C LYS A 22 -11.89 28.09 0.72
N ASP A 23 -12.64 27.12 0.21
CA ASP A 23 -13.76 27.36 -0.71
C ASP A 23 -15.12 27.47 0.00
N THR A 24 -15.15 27.24 1.32
CA THR A 24 -16.40 27.25 2.11
C THR A 24 -16.71 28.64 2.67
N GLN A 25 -17.93 29.13 2.46
CA GLN A 25 -18.44 30.43 2.94
C GLN A 25 -18.19 30.66 4.45
N ALA A 26 -18.46 29.64 5.27
CA ALA A 26 -18.31 29.71 6.74
C ALA A 26 -16.87 29.96 7.20
N CYS A 27 -15.88 29.65 6.36
CA CYS A 27 -14.46 29.78 6.67
C CYS A 27 -13.82 31.05 6.10
N ARG A 28 -14.59 31.95 5.46
CA ARG A 28 -14.08 33.20 4.84
C ARG A 28 -13.19 34.02 5.79
N LYS A 29 -13.58 34.15 7.06
CA LYS A 29 -12.82 34.89 8.09
C LYS A 29 -11.42 34.33 8.34
N PHE A 30 -11.20 33.05 8.07
CA PHE A 30 -9.92 32.37 8.25
C PHE A 30 -9.16 32.14 6.94
N LYS A 31 -9.70 32.57 5.79
CA LYS A 31 -9.12 32.28 4.48
C LYS A 31 -7.65 32.72 4.39
N HIS A 32 -7.32 33.89 4.93
CA HIS A 32 -5.95 34.41 4.98
C HIS A 32 -4.97 33.45 5.69
N LEU A 33 -5.39 32.80 6.79
CA LEU A 33 -4.57 31.82 7.53
C LEU A 33 -4.36 30.51 6.75
N LEU A 34 -5.24 30.21 5.80
CA LEU A 34 -5.18 28.96 5.05
C LEU A 34 -4.32 29.07 3.79
N LEU A 35 -4.19 30.27 3.21
CA LEU A 35 -3.55 30.49 1.91
C LEU A 35 -2.07 30.07 1.89
N GLU A 36 -1.33 30.36 2.95
CA GLU A 36 0.13 30.16 3.04
C GLU A 36 0.54 28.77 3.54
N LEU A 37 -0.42 27.87 3.79
CA LEU A 37 -0.10 26.55 4.31
C LEU A 37 0.56 25.66 3.24
N PRO A 38 1.62 24.89 3.60
CA PRO A 38 2.28 23.96 2.68
C PRO A 38 1.39 22.73 2.48
N LEU A 39 0.51 22.80 1.49
CA LEU A 39 -0.43 21.74 1.16
C LEU A 39 0.28 20.64 0.37
N LEU A 40 0.06 19.39 0.77
CA LEU A 40 0.49 18.23 0.01
C LEU A 40 -0.49 17.99 -1.14
N SER A 41 0.04 17.89 -2.37
CA SER A 41 -0.68 17.42 -3.55
C SER A 41 -0.17 16.04 -3.95
N VAL A 42 -1.05 15.25 -4.57
CA VAL A 42 -0.71 13.93 -5.12
C VAL A 42 -1.13 13.95 -6.58
N ASP A 43 -0.26 13.49 -7.47
CA ASP A 43 -0.56 13.39 -8.88
C ASP A 43 -1.62 12.30 -9.12
N ASP A 44 -2.51 12.55 -10.08
CA ASP A 44 -3.51 11.55 -10.45
C ASP A 44 -2.85 10.39 -11.20
N VAL A 45 -3.49 9.22 -11.14
CA VAL A 45 -3.00 7.98 -11.75
C VAL A 45 -3.97 7.51 -12.82
N THR A 46 -3.55 6.60 -13.69
CA THR A 46 -4.45 6.01 -14.68
C THR A 46 -5.53 5.17 -14.02
N HIS A 47 -6.79 5.44 -14.35
CA HIS A 47 -7.95 4.66 -13.90
C HIS A 47 -8.44 3.74 -15.01
N VAL A 48 -8.73 2.49 -14.68
CA VAL A 48 -9.28 1.47 -15.59
C VAL A 48 -10.58 0.94 -14.99
N THR A 49 -11.57 0.66 -15.83
CA THR A 49 -12.86 0.08 -15.40
C THR A 49 -13.05 -1.31 -16.01
N ILE A 50 -13.26 -2.29 -15.14
CA ILE A 50 -13.49 -3.70 -15.51
C ILE A 50 -14.94 -4.03 -15.16
N LYS A 51 -15.67 -4.67 -16.08
CA LYS A 51 -17.03 -5.14 -15.83
C LYS A 51 -16.99 -6.58 -15.34
N GLY A 52 -17.77 -6.89 -14.30
CA GLY A 52 -17.96 -8.24 -13.79
C GLY A 52 -19.42 -8.51 -13.45
N LYS A 53 -19.84 -9.77 -13.52
CA LYS A 53 -21.19 -10.21 -13.13
C LYS A 53 -21.24 -10.43 -11.63
N LEU A 54 -22.02 -9.64 -10.90
CA LEU A 54 -22.12 -9.75 -9.44
C LEU A 54 -22.83 -11.06 -9.05
N CYS A 55 -22.28 -11.78 -8.07
CA CYS A 55 -22.96 -12.90 -7.43
C CYS A 55 -23.98 -12.35 -6.42
N PRO A 56 -25.28 -12.68 -6.53
CA PRO A 56 -26.28 -12.22 -5.58
C PRO A 56 -25.93 -12.67 -4.16
N GLN A 57 -25.96 -11.73 -3.20
CA GLN A 57 -25.81 -12.03 -1.78
C GLN A 57 -26.95 -11.37 -1.01
N THR A 58 -27.51 -12.10 -0.05
CA THR A 58 -28.67 -11.69 0.76
C THR A 58 -28.29 -10.99 2.08
N GLY A 59 -27.01 -10.61 2.27
CA GLY A 59 -26.53 -10.04 3.53
C GLY A 59 -25.34 -9.09 3.41
N MET A 60 -24.83 -8.63 4.55
CA MET A 60 -23.63 -7.80 4.63
C MET A 60 -22.39 -8.68 4.42
N GLY A 61 -21.73 -8.55 3.27
CA GLY A 61 -20.57 -9.33 2.90
C GLY A 61 -19.71 -8.64 1.85
N LYS A 62 -18.51 -9.18 1.60
CA LYS A 62 -17.67 -8.74 0.48
C LYS A 62 -18.40 -9.05 -0.83
N SER A 63 -18.38 -8.10 -1.76
CA SER A 63 -18.90 -8.32 -3.11
C SER A 63 -18.12 -9.44 -3.79
N MET A 64 -18.84 -10.44 -4.28
CA MET A 64 -18.29 -11.58 -5.03
C MET A 64 -18.81 -11.55 -6.47
N PHE A 65 -18.02 -12.07 -7.40
CA PHE A 65 -18.29 -12.01 -8.83
C PHE A 65 -18.30 -13.41 -9.44
N ILE A 66 -19.04 -13.56 -10.52
CA ILE A 66 -19.14 -14.79 -11.29
C ILE A 66 -18.19 -14.67 -12.48
N LEU A 67 -17.21 -15.57 -12.53
CA LEU A 67 -16.29 -15.74 -13.65
C LEU A 67 -16.71 -16.99 -14.44
N GLU A 68 -16.97 -16.84 -15.73
CA GLU A 68 -17.30 -17.94 -16.63
C GLU A 68 -16.06 -18.23 -17.46
N SER A 69 -15.47 -19.42 -17.31
CA SER A 69 -14.33 -19.84 -18.13
C SER A 69 -14.84 -20.64 -19.33
N GLN A 70 -14.58 -20.13 -20.53
CA GLN A 70 -14.77 -20.87 -21.78
C GLN A 70 -13.42 -21.42 -22.22
N MET A 71 -13.06 -22.62 -21.74
CA MET A 71 -11.99 -23.39 -22.37
C MET A 71 -12.61 -24.23 -23.49
N GLU A 72 -12.07 -24.11 -24.71
CA GLU A 72 -12.51 -24.93 -25.84
C GLU A 72 -12.38 -26.42 -25.50
N GLY A 73 -13.52 -27.14 -25.52
CA GLY A 73 -13.58 -28.58 -25.27
C GLY A 73 -13.80 -29.01 -23.82
N ALA A 74 -13.97 -28.09 -22.87
CA ALA A 74 -14.30 -28.40 -21.47
C ALA A 74 -15.73 -27.94 -21.10
N GLU A 75 -16.34 -28.62 -20.12
CA GLU A 75 -17.59 -28.18 -19.51
C GLU A 75 -17.45 -26.74 -18.98
N PRO A 76 -18.45 -25.86 -19.20
CA PRO A 76 -18.38 -24.46 -18.77
C PRO A 76 -18.22 -24.37 -17.25
N LEU A 77 -17.05 -23.92 -16.81
CA LEU A 77 -16.76 -23.77 -15.39
C LEU A 77 -17.20 -22.37 -14.94
N THR A 78 -18.20 -22.35 -14.05
CA THR A 78 -18.63 -21.13 -13.36
C THR A 78 -17.96 -21.07 -12.00
N VAL A 79 -17.13 -20.06 -11.77
CA VAL A 79 -16.43 -19.84 -10.50
C VAL A 79 -16.92 -18.56 -9.85
N VAL A 80 -17.15 -18.60 -8.54
CA VAL A 80 -17.38 -17.38 -7.73
C VAL A 80 -16.04 -16.90 -7.19
N CYS A 81 -15.70 -15.64 -7.43
CA CYS A 81 -14.39 -15.05 -7.17
C CYS A 81 -14.48 -13.67 -6.51
N SER A 82 -13.38 -13.20 -5.93
CA SER A 82 -13.28 -11.84 -5.38
C SER A 82 -13.13 -10.78 -6.47
N VAL A 83 -13.14 -9.50 -6.09
CA VAL A 83 -12.89 -8.40 -7.03
C VAL A 83 -11.44 -8.41 -7.55
N GLU A 84 -10.49 -8.84 -6.73
CA GLU A 84 -9.08 -8.90 -7.10
C GLU A 84 -8.79 -10.07 -8.04
N GLU A 85 -9.46 -11.21 -7.84
CA GLU A 85 -9.40 -12.34 -8.78
C GLU A 85 -10.02 -11.99 -10.14
N LEU A 86 -11.13 -11.23 -10.14
CA LEU A 86 -11.71 -10.68 -11.36
C LEU A 86 -10.71 -9.75 -12.08
N ALA A 87 -10.02 -8.88 -11.35
CA ALA A 87 -8.99 -8.02 -11.92
C ALA A 87 -7.79 -8.82 -12.48
N LEU A 88 -7.33 -9.85 -11.77
CA LEU A 88 -6.27 -10.74 -12.25
C LEU A 88 -6.66 -11.45 -13.55
N ALA A 89 -7.89 -11.96 -13.64
CA ALA A 89 -8.40 -12.59 -14.87
C ALA A 89 -8.40 -11.62 -16.06
N HIS A 90 -8.78 -10.35 -15.82
CA HIS A 90 -8.72 -9.30 -16.83
C HIS A 90 -7.28 -9.01 -17.30
N TYR A 91 -6.33 -8.82 -16.39
CA TYR A 91 -4.93 -8.58 -16.78
C TYR A 91 -4.29 -9.80 -17.45
N LYS A 92 -4.69 -11.03 -17.08
CA LYS A 92 -4.27 -12.24 -17.78
C LYS A 92 -4.68 -12.22 -19.26
N GLN A 93 -5.89 -11.76 -19.57
CA GLN A 93 -6.35 -11.59 -20.96
C GLN A 93 -5.59 -10.49 -21.72
N GLN A 94 -4.99 -9.53 -21.01
CA GLN A 94 -4.13 -8.50 -21.60
C GLN A 94 -2.66 -8.93 -21.79
N GLY A 95 -2.33 -10.20 -21.50
CA GLY A 95 -0.99 -10.75 -21.70
C GLY A 95 -0.11 -10.79 -20.44
N PHE A 96 -0.66 -10.44 -19.26
CA PHE A 96 0.04 -10.62 -17.98
C PHE A 96 -0.26 -12.01 -17.42
N ASP A 97 0.52 -13.01 -17.83
CA ASP A 97 0.29 -14.42 -17.49
C ASP A 97 0.52 -14.75 -16.01
N GLN A 98 1.29 -13.92 -15.29
CA GLN A 98 1.55 -14.01 -13.86
C GLN A 98 0.90 -12.86 -13.08
N GLY A 99 0.40 -13.15 -11.87
CA GLY A 99 -0.11 -12.13 -10.97
C GLY A 99 -0.32 -12.67 -9.55
N ILE A 100 -0.04 -11.83 -8.55
CA ILE A 100 -0.18 -12.17 -7.13
C ILE A 100 -1.07 -11.12 -6.47
N HIS A 101 -2.16 -11.56 -5.86
CA HIS A 101 -2.93 -10.73 -4.93
C HIS A 101 -2.35 -10.87 -3.51
N GLY A 102 -1.41 -9.99 -3.16
CA GLY A 102 -0.73 -10.01 -1.86
C GLY A 102 -0.69 -8.67 -1.13
N GLU A 103 -1.28 -7.62 -1.70
CA GLU A 103 -1.27 -6.26 -1.14
C GLU A 103 0.15 -5.84 -0.68
N GLY A 104 0.30 -5.39 0.57
CA GLY A 104 1.59 -5.02 1.15
C GLY A 104 2.51 -6.21 1.47
N SER A 105 1.99 -7.44 1.57
CA SER A 105 2.80 -8.61 1.94
C SER A 105 3.80 -9.00 0.85
N THR A 106 3.45 -8.79 -0.42
CA THR A 106 4.35 -9.03 -1.56
C THR A 106 5.64 -8.23 -1.40
N PHE A 107 5.53 -6.91 -1.19
CA PHE A 107 6.68 -6.04 -1.02
C PHE A 107 7.39 -6.21 0.32
N THR A 108 6.64 -6.46 1.40
CA THR A 108 7.24 -6.69 2.74
C THR A 108 8.06 -7.98 2.75
N THR A 109 7.61 -9.02 2.05
CA THR A 109 8.36 -10.27 1.90
C THR A 109 9.62 -10.07 1.06
N LEU A 110 9.52 -9.39 -0.08
CA LEU A 110 10.69 -9.04 -0.91
C LEU A 110 11.70 -8.20 -0.11
N TYR A 111 11.23 -7.21 0.64
CA TYR A 111 12.06 -6.43 1.54
C TYR A 111 12.77 -7.32 2.58
N GLY A 112 12.02 -8.21 3.25
CA GLY A 112 12.57 -9.16 4.21
C GLY A 112 13.66 -10.04 3.62
N LEU A 113 13.44 -10.59 2.42
CA LEU A 113 14.42 -11.42 1.71
C LEU A 113 15.67 -10.63 1.31
N LEU A 114 15.49 -9.41 0.77
CA LEU A 114 16.58 -8.58 0.25
C LEU A 114 17.35 -7.83 1.34
N MET A 115 16.84 -7.76 2.58
CA MET A 115 17.44 -7.05 3.70
C MET A 115 17.67 -7.94 4.92
N TRP A 116 17.54 -9.26 4.77
CA TRP A 116 17.51 -10.21 5.89
C TRP A 116 18.71 -10.05 6.83
N ASP A 117 19.91 -9.99 6.28
CA ASP A 117 21.15 -9.84 7.04
C ASP A 117 21.23 -8.49 7.80
N ILE A 118 20.61 -7.43 7.27
CA ILE A 118 20.53 -6.12 7.92
C ILE A 118 19.43 -6.09 8.99
N LEU A 119 18.29 -6.73 8.72
CA LEU A 119 17.18 -6.85 9.68
C LEU A 119 17.62 -7.54 10.97
N PHE A 120 18.45 -8.58 10.84
CA PHE A 120 18.95 -9.39 11.94
C PHE A 120 20.44 -9.14 12.25
N MET A 121 21.00 -7.99 11.83
CA MET A 121 22.40 -7.69 12.10
C MET A 121 22.68 -7.51 13.59
N ASP A 122 23.85 -7.95 14.00
CA ASP A 122 24.41 -7.66 15.32
C ASP A 122 24.82 -6.18 15.45
N GLY A 123 25.23 -5.78 16.66
CA GLY A 123 25.79 -4.45 16.92
C GLY A 123 24.78 -3.35 17.22
N VAL A 124 23.47 -3.66 17.20
CA VAL A 124 22.42 -2.76 17.69
C VAL A 124 21.97 -3.23 19.09
N PRO A 125 22.14 -2.42 20.14
CA PRO A 125 21.76 -2.82 21.50
C PRO A 125 20.24 -2.87 21.68
N ASP A 126 19.76 -3.69 22.62
CA ASP A 126 18.38 -3.80 23.10
C ASP A 126 17.29 -4.21 22.08
N VAL A 127 17.63 -4.41 20.81
CA VAL A 127 16.64 -4.76 19.77
C VAL A 127 16.27 -6.25 19.72
N PHE A 128 17.14 -7.12 20.22
CA PHE A 128 16.86 -8.54 20.43
C PHE A 128 17.14 -8.90 21.89
N ARG A 129 16.08 -9.25 22.62
CA ARG A 129 16.08 -9.54 24.07
C ARG A 129 15.85 -11.02 24.38
N ASN A 130 15.39 -11.81 23.41
CA ASN A 130 15.22 -13.26 23.54
C ASN A 130 15.30 -13.96 22.17
N SER A 131 15.41 -15.29 22.19
CA SER A 131 15.60 -16.14 21.00
C SER A 131 14.35 -16.39 20.15
N TYR A 132 13.19 -15.86 20.53
CA TYR A 132 11.90 -16.13 19.85
C TYR A 132 11.37 -14.92 19.08
N GLN A 133 12.16 -13.85 18.94
CA GLN A 133 11.76 -12.66 18.20
C GLN A 133 11.79 -12.88 16.68
N ALA A 134 10.68 -12.57 16.03
CA ALA A 134 10.56 -12.60 14.57
C ALA A 134 11.13 -11.35 13.87
N PHE A 135 11.44 -10.29 14.62
CA PHE A 135 11.98 -9.03 14.11
C PHE A 135 12.64 -8.21 15.25
N PRO A 136 13.53 -7.25 14.92
CA PRO A 136 14.13 -6.37 15.92
C PRO A 136 13.09 -5.40 16.49
N LEU A 137 13.14 -5.14 17.81
CA LEU A 137 12.14 -4.31 18.50
C LEU A 137 12.05 -2.87 17.96
N ASP A 138 13.07 -2.38 17.26
CA ASP A 138 13.08 -1.05 16.67
C ASP A 138 12.46 -0.97 15.26
N LEU A 139 12.08 -2.10 14.61
CA LEU A 139 11.64 -2.16 13.20
C LEU A 139 10.60 -1.10 12.80
N HIS A 140 9.61 -0.85 13.67
CA HIS A 140 8.52 0.10 13.40
C HIS A 140 8.76 1.47 14.05
N THR A 141 10.03 1.83 14.27
CA THR A 141 10.43 3.10 14.87
C THR A 141 11.37 3.86 13.95
N SER A 142 11.50 5.17 14.17
CA SER A 142 12.49 5.99 13.44
C SER A 142 13.95 5.58 13.70
N SER A 143 14.20 4.81 14.76
CA SER A 143 15.55 4.38 15.14
C SER A 143 16.07 3.24 14.28
N PHE A 144 15.21 2.38 13.73
CA PHE A 144 15.64 1.23 12.91
C PHE A 144 16.57 1.65 11.77
N TYR A 145 16.13 2.64 11.00
CA TYR A 145 16.93 3.19 9.91
C TYR A 145 18.19 3.87 10.43
N LYS A 146 18.08 4.72 11.46
CA LYS A 146 19.24 5.46 12.02
C LYS A 146 20.34 4.54 12.52
N ASN A 147 19.98 3.48 13.24
CA ASN A 147 20.91 2.51 13.81
C ASN A 147 21.63 1.67 12.75
N ARG A 148 21.07 1.57 11.54
CA ARG A 148 21.56 0.71 10.45
C ARG A 148 21.85 1.49 9.17
N GLN A 149 21.93 2.83 9.25
CA GLN A 149 21.90 3.71 8.08
C GLN A 149 22.97 3.35 7.05
N SER A 150 24.23 3.19 7.47
CA SER A 150 25.33 2.85 6.56
C SER A 150 25.08 1.54 5.79
N ALA A 151 24.63 0.50 6.48
CA ALA A 151 24.34 -0.81 5.88
C ALA A 151 23.13 -0.76 4.94
N ILE A 152 22.05 -0.07 5.35
CA ILE A 152 20.86 0.12 4.54
C ILE A 152 21.20 0.88 3.26
N GLU A 153 21.88 2.02 3.35
CA GLU A 153 22.24 2.82 2.18
C GLU A 153 23.15 2.06 1.21
N ALA A 154 24.14 1.31 1.73
CA ALA A 154 24.99 0.46 0.90
C ALA A 154 24.19 -0.63 0.16
N ARG A 155 23.25 -1.31 0.85
CA ARG A 155 22.39 -2.33 0.21
C ARG A 155 21.43 -1.72 -0.81
N LEU A 156 20.80 -0.59 -0.50
CA LEU A 156 19.93 0.13 -1.44
C LEU A 156 20.70 0.54 -2.70
N GLN A 157 21.93 1.06 -2.54
CA GLN A 157 22.77 1.40 -3.68
C GLN A 157 23.13 0.18 -4.53
N SER A 158 23.40 -0.97 -3.89
CA SER A 158 23.69 -2.22 -4.59
C SER A 158 22.48 -2.78 -5.35
N LEU A 159 21.26 -2.60 -4.84
CA LEU A 159 20.03 -3.08 -5.49
C LEU A 159 19.56 -2.17 -6.62
N HIS A 160 19.95 -0.89 -6.59
CA HIS A 160 19.56 0.09 -7.60
C HIS A 160 20.39 -0.02 -8.89
N ARG A 161 21.59 -0.60 -8.82
CA ARG A 161 22.48 -0.83 -9.97
C ARG A 161 22.12 -2.12 -10.67
#